data_AF-A0A838UP80-F1
#
_entry.id   AF-A0A838UP80-F1
#
_cell.length_a   1.000
_cell.length_b   1.000
_cell.length_c   1.000
_cell.angle_alpha   90.00
_cell.angle_beta   90.00
_cell.angle_gamma   90.00
#
_symmetry.space_group_name_H-M   'P 1'
#
loop_
_entity.id
_entity.type
_entity.pdbx_description
1 polymer ?
#
loop_
_entity_poly.entity_id
_entity_poly.type
_entity_poly.pdbx_seq_one_letter_code
_entity_poly.pdbx_strand_id
1 'polypeptide(L)' 'RTSRDRAAAEAAFTRANPQGRLVAPEEVAAAVAWLASPEAGAINGITLSVSGGETA' A
#
# COMPACT_ATOMS: atom_id res chain seq x y z
N ARG A 1 15.10 -7.24 19.04
CA ARG A 1 14.55 -5.89 19.31
C ARG A 1 15.49 -4.89 18.69
N THR A 2 15.04 -4.12 17.69
CA THR A 2 15.85 -3.02 17.12
C THR A 2 15.94 -1.89 18.16
N SER A 3 17.07 -1.23 18.25
CA SER A 3 17.32 -0.09 19.17
C SER A 3 16.73 1.24 18.69
N ARG A 4 15.88 1.24 17.66
CA ARG A 4 15.28 2.46 17.11
C ARG A 4 14.05 2.86 17.89
N ASP A 5 13.87 4.16 18.07
CA ASP A 5 12.59 4.72 18.49
C ASP A 5 11.54 4.60 17.37
N ARG A 6 10.28 4.84 17.74
CA ARG A 6 9.12 4.70 16.83
C ARG A 6 9.22 5.62 15.62
N ALA A 7 9.59 6.89 15.81
CA ALA A 7 9.65 7.87 14.74
C ALA A 7 10.74 7.52 13.72
N ALA A 8 11.91 7.09 14.20
CA ALA A 8 13.00 6.61 13.35
C ALA A 8 12.61 5.34 12.58
N ALA A 9 11.82 4.45 13.17
CA ALA A 9 11.30 3.27 12.49
C ALA A 9 10.29 3.63 11.39
N GLU A 10 9.32 4.50 11.70
CA GLU A 10 8.31 4.97 10.74
C GLU A 10 8.96 5.69 9.55
N ALA A 11 9.88 6.62 9.81
CA ALA A 11 10.63 7.31 8.75
C ALA A 11 11.44 6.34 7.87
N ALA A 12 12.01 5.28 8.46
CA ALA A 12 12.74 4.27 7.70
C ALA A 12 11.83 3.47 6.76
N PHE A 13 10.59 3.19 7.16
CA PHE A 13 9.61 2.45 6.36
C PHE A 13 8.95 3.30 5.28
N THR A 14 8.74 4.58 5.53
CA THR A 14 8.04 5.46 4.56
C THR A 14 8.98 6.13 3.56
N ARG A 15 10.30 6.02 3.74
CA ARG A 15 11.32 6.68 2.89
C ARG A 15 11.14 6.46 1.39
N ALA A 16 10.72 5.25 0.98
CA ALA A 16 10.55 4.91 -0.44
C ALA A 16 9.12 5.13 -0.95
N ASN A 17 8.19 5.51 -0.06
CA ASN A 17 6.79 5.77 -0.40
C ASN A 17 6.61 7.28 -0.67
N PRO A 18 6.32 7.70 -1.91
CA PRO A 18 6.05 9.10 -2.26
C PRO A 18 4.97 9.79 -1.42
N GLN A 19 4.02 9.07 -0.85
CA GLN A 19 3.00 9.63 0.05
C GLN A 19 3.54 9.94 1.46
N GLY A 20 4.76 9.52 1.80
CA GLY A 20 5.43 9.85 3.06
C GLY A 20 4.82 9.21 4.31
N ARG A 21 3.86 8.29 4.16
CA ARG A 21 3.16 7.62 5.25
C ARG A 21 3.01 6.13 4.98
N LEU A 22 2.71 5.33 6.01
CA LEU A 22 2.37 3.92 5.80
C LEU A 22 1.00 3.82 5.11
N VAL A 23 0.88 2.90 4.15
CA VAL A 23 -0.42 2.54 3.58
C VAL A 23 -1.26 1.89 4.67
N ALA A 24 -2.49 2.36 4.85
CA ALA A 24 -3.40 1.81 5.83
C ALA A 24 -4.00 0.48 5.33
N PRO A 25 -4.25 -0.51 6.23
CA PRO A 25 -4.89 -1.77 5.85
C PRO A 25 -6.22 -1.58 5.10
N GLU A 26 -6.98 -0.55 5.44
CA GLU A 26 -8.26 -0.22 4.83
C GLU A 26 -8.12 0.21 3.36
N GLU A 27 -7.00 0.84 2.99
CA GLU A 27 -6.70 1.20 1.60
C GLU A 27 -6.46 -0.05 0.74
N VAL A 28 -5.78 -1.06 1.29
CA VAL A 28 -5.61 -2.37 0.63
C VAL A 28 -6.94 -3.09 0.51
N ALA A 29 -7.74 -3.11 1.59
CA ALA A 29 -9.06 -3.73 1.59
C ALA A 29 -10.00 -3.08 0.57
N ALA A 30 -9.96 -1.75 0.41
CA ALA A 30 -10.75 -1.04 -0.59
C ALA A 30 -10.37 -1.44 -2.03
N ALA A 31 -9.07 -1.57 -2.33
CA ALA A 31 -8.61 -2.04 -3.64
C ALA A 31 -9.09 -3.48 -3.93
N VAL A 32 -9.03 -4.36 -2.93
CA VAL A 32 -9.54 -5.73 -3.04
C VAL A 32 -11.06 -5.75 -3.25
N ALA A 33 -11.80 -4.94 -2.49
CA ALA A 33 -13.25 -4.84 -2.62
C ALA A 33 -13.66 -4.36 -4.01
N TRP A 34 -12.94 -3.39 -4.58
CA TRP A 34 -13.15 -2.96 -5.97
C TRP A 34 -12.80 -4.07 -6.97
N LEU A 35 -11.68 -4.79 -6.81
CA LEU A 35 -11.36 -5.92 -7.70
C LEU A 35 -12.41 -7.03 -7.66
N ALA A 36 -13.08 -7.23 -6.53
CA ALA A 36 -14.15 -8.21 -6.37
C ALA A 36 -15.53 -7.70 -6.84
N SER A 37 -15.63 -6.41 -7.20
CA SER A 37 -16.89 -5.78 -7.60
C SER A 37 -17.23 -6.04 -9.09
N PRO A 38 -18.50 -5.94 -9.49
CA PRO A 38 -18.90 -6.04 -10.89
C PRO A 38 -18.19 -5.05 -11.83
N GLU A 39 -17.81 -3.89 -11.31
CA GLU A 39 -17.13 -2.81 -12.04
C GLU A 39 -15.75 -3.24 -12.57
N ALA A 40 -15.10 -4.20 -11.91
CA ALA A 40 -13.82 -4.76 -12.33
C ALA A 40 -13.96 -5.98 -13.26
N GLY A 41 -15.16 -6.26 -13.81
CA GLY A 41 -15.47 -7.53 -14.49
C GLY A 41 -14.59 -7.91 -15.70
N ALA A 42 -13.88 -6.96 -16.32
CA ALA A 42 -12.93 -7.22 -17.40
C ALA A 42 -11.45 -7.23 -16.96
N ILE A 43 -11.17 -7.01 -15.67
CA ILE A 43 -9.81 -6.88 -15.14
C ILE A 43 -9.40 -8.21 -14.52
N ASN A 44 -8.49 -8.90 -15.19
CA ASN A 44 -7.93 -10.18 -14.74
C ASN A 44 -6.47 -10.32 -15.22
N GLY A 45 -5.72 -11.23 -14.60
CA GLY A 45 -4.34 -11.54 -15.00
C GLY A 45 -3.30 -10.46 -14.66
N ILE A 46 -3.66 -9.45 -13.86
CA ILE A 46 -2.77 -8.35 -13.48
C ILE A 46 -2.37 -8.42 -12.01
N THR A 47 -1.26 -7.75 -11.69
CA THR A 47 -0.89 -7.38 -10.31
C THR A 47 -1.21 -5.91 -10.13
N LEU A 48 -2.04 -5.58 -9.13
CA LEU A 48 -2.33 -4.21 -8.73
C LEU A 48 -1.44 -3.81 -7.54
N SER A 49 -0.55 -2.83 -7.74
CA SER A 49 0.27 -2.29 -6.64
C SER A 49 -0.58 -1.38 -5.75
N VAL A 50 -0.52 -1.60 -4.43
CA VAL A 50 -1.07 -0.72 -3.40
C VAL A 50 0.06 -0.33 -2.45
N SER A 51 1.00 0.44 -2.97
CA SER A 51 2.30 0.70 -2.30
C SER A 51 2.58 2.19 -2.06
N GLY A 52 1.56 3.05 -2.17
CA GLY A 52 1.72 4.51 -2.04
C GLY A 52 2.62 5.17 -3.09
N GLY A 53 2.89 4.48 -4.20
CA GLY A 53 3.73 4.97 -5.29
C GLY A 53 5.20 4.52 -5.23
N GLU A 54 5.55 3.59 -4.34
CA GLU A 54 6.91 3.00 -4.31
C GLU A 54 7.25 2.22 -5.60
N THR A 55 6.25 1.69 -6.28
CA THR A 55 6.40 0.95 -7.54
C THR A 55 5.54 1.61 -8.62
N ALA A 56 6.12 1.85 -9.80
CA ALA A 56 5.44 2.30 -11.00
C ALA A 56 5.26 1.13 -11.98
#